data_AF-A0A6A3H8K3-F1
#
_entry.id   AF-A0A6A3H8K3-F1
#
_cell.length_a   1.000
_cell.length_b   1.000
_cell.length_c   1.000
_cell.angle_alpha   90.00
_cell.angle_beta   90.00
_cell.angle_gamma   90.00
#
_symmetry.space_group_name_H-M   'P 1'
#
loop_
_entity.id
_entity.type
_entity.pdbx_description
1 polymer ?
#
loop_
_entity_poly.entity_id
_entity_poly.type
_entity_poly.pdbx_seq_one_letter_code
_entity_poly.pdbx_strand_id
1 'polypeptide(L)'
;MRSAKDITSKISSLESSYRAAVDWLAATGQGVKDESTLRQRILERCPEYYLLYETMNSRISTRAQLLNTDVGFRKEDTESEGVTSSDDSTGESDPKTKQSTSTNAAPKRSASIPISIVQPQTKRTRKDDLSSQPALVRLKEAQLAQQRDQQRAELVLRKKEICLREKEFDARGKQLESEVRLTNARIEESNAQAMKLKEEADHWRQQRKIALLRERKKLLDEGISMEEIDLLLPLLSHLEHVG
;
A
#
# COMPACT_ATOMS: atom_id res chain seq x y z
N MET A 1 -0.41 8.09 -27.57
CA MET A 1 -0.47 8.43 -26.13
C MET A 1 -1.62 7.66 -25.51
N ARG A 2 -1.47 7.08 -24.32
CA ARG A 2 -2.60 6.45 -23.62
C ARG A 2 -3.52 7.54 -23.10
N SER A 3 -4.84 7.39 -23.23
CA SER A 3 -5.80 8.36 -22.70
C SER A 3 -5.84 8.29 -21.17
N ALA A 4 -6.06 9.42 -20.50
CA ALA A 4 -6.22 9.46 -19.05
C ALA A 4 -7.34 8.52 -18.58
N LYS A 5 -8.41 8.39 -19.37
CA LYS A 5 -9.52 7.46 -19.12
C LYS A 5 -9.06 5.99 -19.14
N ASP A 6 -8.18 5.63 -20.07
CA ASP A 6 -7.65 4.27 -20.19
C ASP A 6 -6.74 3.94 -18.99
N ILE A 7 -5.96 4.92 -18.53
CA ILE A 7 -5.09 4.78 -17.36
C ILE A 7 -5.94 4.54 -16.11
N THR A 8 -6.96 5.36 -15.88
CA THR A 8 -7.85 5.21 -14.71
C THR A 8 -8.63 3.90 -14.75
N SER A 9 -9.13 3.50 -15.92
CA SER A 9 -9.81 2.22 -16.11
C SER A 9 -8.87 1.03 -15.82
N LYS A 10 -7.62 1.10 -16.31
CA LYS A 10 -6.62 0.06 -16.06
C LYS A 10 -6.24 -0.04 -14.59
N ILE A 11 -6.06 1.08 -13.89
CA ILE A 11 -5.82 1.10 -12.44
C ILE A 11 -6.99 0.44 -11.72
N SER A 12 -8.22 0.83 -12.05
CA SER A 12 -9.43 0.28 -11.40
C SER A 12 -9.56 -1.23 -11.61
N SER A 13 -9.22 -1.73 -12.81
CA SER A 13 -9.18 -3.15 -13.13
C SER A 13 -8.09 -3.90 -12.33
N LEU A 14 -6.89 -3.34 -12.20
CA LEU A 14 -5.79 -3.92 -11.43
C LEU A 14 -6.09 -3.96 -9.93
N GLU A 15 -6.68 -2.89 -9.38
CA GLU A 15 -7.08 -2.86 -7.98
C GLU A 15 -8.19 -3.88 -7.68
N SER A 16 -9.13 -4.05 -8.61
CA SER A 16 -10.23 -5.01 -8.47
C SER A 16 -9.74 -6.45 -8.51
N SER A 17 -8.84 -6.80 -9.46
CA SER A 17 -8.27 -8.15 -9.55
C SER A 17 -7.39 -8.48 -8.34
N TYR A 18 -6.62 -7.50 -7.85
CA TYR A 18 -5.81 -7.65 -6.64
C TYR A 18 -6.69 -7.90 -5.40
N ARG A 19 -7.73 -7.09 -5.20
CA ARG A 19 -8.67 -7.28 -4.08
C ARG A 19 -9.35 -8.65 -4.15
N ALA A 20 -9.81 -9.07 -5.32
CA ALA A 20 -10.41 -10.40 -5.50
C ALA A 20 -9.46 -11.56 -5.15
N ALA A 21 -8.15 -11.40 -5.43
CA ALA A 21 -7.13 -12.37 -5.04
C ALA A 21 -6.88 -12.38 -3.51
N VAL A 22 -6.86 -11.20 -2.88
CA VAL A 22 -6.72 -11.05 -1.41
C VAL A 22 -7.95 -11.59 -0.67
N ASP A 23 -9.15 -11.26 -1.12
CA ASP A 23 -10.40 -11.74 -0.55
C ASP A 23 -10.51 -13.27 -0.68
N TRP A 24 -10.08 -13.81 -1.83
CA TRP A 24 -9.99 -15.25 -2.02
C TRP A 24 -9.00 -15.91 -1.05
N LEU A 25 -7.81 -15.31 -0.86
CA LEU A 25 -6.80 -15.78 0.08
C LEU A 25 -7.30 -15.74 1.53
N ALA A 26 -8.06 -14.71 1.90
CA ALA A 26 -8.66 -14.55 3.22
C ALA A 26 -9.81 -15.53 3.49
N ALA A 27 -10.63 -15.80 2.47
CA ALA A 27 -11.76 -16.74 2.56
C ALA A 27 -11.35 -18.21 2.34
N THR A 28 -10.19 -18.46 1.73
CA THR A 28 -9.76 -19.78 1.25
C THR A 28 -8.34 -20.11 1.71
N GLY A 29 -8.14 -20.15 3.03
CA GLY A 29 -7.06 -20.93 3.65
C GLY A 29 -7.44 -22.40 3.90
N GLN A 30 -8.63 -22.83 3.47
CA GLN A 30 -9.20 -24.13 3.84
C GLN A 30 -9.21 -25.06 2.62
N GLY A 31 -8.15 -25.87 2.48
CA GLY A 31 -8.08 -26.96 1.51
C GLY A 31 -6.88 -26.94 0.56
N VAL A 32 -6.12 -25.85 0.48
CA VAL A 32 -4.85 -25.80 -0.27
C VAL A 32 -3.72 -26.11 0.72
N LYS A 33 -3.15 -27.31 0.63
CA LYS A 33 -2.04 -27.74 1.51
C LYS A 33 -0.65 -27.41 0.94
N ASP A 34 -0.55 -27.18 -0.36
CA ASP A 34 0.72 -26.98 -1.07
C ASP A 34 0.91 -25.51 -1.51
N GLU A 35 2.05 -24.94 -1.15
CA GLU A 35 2.41 -23.54 -1.46
C GLU A 35 2.53 -23.26 -2.96
N SER A 36 2.94 -24.25 -3.76
CA SER A 36 3.02 -24.13 -5.22
C SER A 36 1.64 -23.96 -5.86
N THR A 37 0.65 -24.72 -5.37
CA THR A 37 -0.73 -24.65 -5.83
C THR A 37 -1.38 -23.34 -5.39
N LEU A 38 -1.06 -22.87 -4.18
CA LEU A 38 -1.52 -21.57 -3.68
C LEU A 38 -1.06 -20.43 -4.59
N ARG A 39 0.25 -20.39 -4.90
CA ARG A 39 0.83 -19.38 -5.79
C ARG A 39 0.21 -19.39 -7.18
N GLN A 40 -0.02 -20.58 -7.75
CA GLN A 40 -0.68 -20.70 -9.05
C GLN A 40 -2.10 -20.13 -9.04
N ARG A 41 -2.91 -20.48 -8.02
CA ARG A 41 -4.29 -19.99 -7.89
C ARG A 41 -4.38 -18.48 -7.66
N ILE A 42 -3.39 -17.89 -7.00
CA ILE A 42 -3.27 -16.44 -6.84
C ILE A 42 -2.98 -15.78 -8.20
N LEU A 43 -2.02 -16.31 -8.96
CA LEU A 43 -1.65 -15.77 -10.27
C LEU A 43 -2.75 -15.93 -11.33
N GLU A 44 -3.57 -16.99 -11.26
CA GLU A 44 -4.76 -17.15 -12.11
C GLU A 44 -5.79 -16.02 -11.92
N ARG A 45 -5.86 -15.44 -10.72
CA ARG A 45 -6.81 -14.36 -10.38
C ARG A 45 -6.21 -12.97 -10.62
N CYS A 46 -4.93 -12.81 -10.29
CA CYS A 46 -4.20 -11.56 -10.45
C CYS A 46 -2.77 -11.87 -10.92
N PRO A 47 -2.48 -11.75 -12.22
CA PRO A 47 -1.15 -12.03 -12.76
C PRO A 47 -0.07 -11.13 -12.15
N GLU A 48 -0.43 -9.89 -11.83
CA GLU A 48 0.47 -8.89 -11.25
C GLU A 48 0.46 -8.88 -9.71
N TYR A 49 -0.09 -9.92 -9.06
CA TYR A 49 -0.31 -9.94 -7.60
C TYR A 49 0.93 -9.58 -6.78
N TYR A 50 2.07 -10.24 -7.03
CA TYR A 50 3.30 -10.02 -6.26
C TYR A 50 3.95 -8.67 -6.53
N LEU A 51 3.72 -8.08 -7.71
CA LEU A 51 4.19 -6.73 -8.04
C LEU A 51 3.32 -5.66 -7.34
N LEU A 52 2.02 -5.91 -7.22
CA LEU A 52 1.07 -5.01 -6.57
C LEU A 52 1.08 -5.15 -5.04
N TYR A 53 1.56 -6.28 -4.51
CA TYR A 53 1.52 -6.60 -3.07
C TYR A 53 2.14 -5.50 -2.21
N GLU A 54 3.37 -5.06 -2.51
CA GLU A 54 4.04 -4.03 -1.70
C GLU A 54 3.30 -2.68 -1.72
N THR A 55 2.71 -2.32 -2.86
CA THR A 55 2.04 -1.03 -3.05
C THR A 55 0.62 -1.01 -2.50
N MET A 56 -0.09 -2.15 -2.57
CA MET A 56 -1.50 -2.25 -2.19
C MET A 56 -1.70 -2.80 -0.78
N ASN A 57 -0.81 -3.64 -0.27
CA ASN A 57 -0.87 -4.17 1.09
C ASN A 57 -0.45 -3.13 2.15
N SER A 58 0.36 -2.14 1.78
CA SER A 58 0.81 -1.04 2.65
C SER A 58 -0.22 0.10 2.77
N ARG A 59 -1.21 0.16 1.87
CA ARG A 59 -2.28 1.15 1.94
C ARG A 59 -3.39 0.64 2.86
N ILE A 60 -3.52 1.24 4.04
CA ILE A 60 -4.76 1.15 4.82
C ILE A 60 -5.86 1.75 3.94
N SER A 61 -6.73 0.89 3.40
CA SER A 61 -7.82 1.30 2.51
C SER A 61 -8.70 2.33 3.22
N THR A 62 -8.63 3.59 2.81
CA THR A 62 -9.51 4.66 3.30
C THR A 62 -10.91 4.60 2.68
N ARG A 63 -11.11 3.76 1.67
CA ARG A 63 -12.44 3.52 1.09
C ARG A 63 -13.19 2.52 1.98
N ALA A 64 -14.19 3.03 2.71
CA ALA A 64 -15.11 2.22 3.48
C ALA A 64 -15.78 1.17 2.57
N GLN A 65 -15.90 -0.06 3.08
CA GLN A 65 -16.68 -1.09 2.39
C GLN A 65 -18.15 -0.67 2.45
N LEU A 66 -18.71 -0.21 1.32
CA LEU A 66 -20.16 -0.19 1.18
C LEU A 66 -20.63 -1.64 1.18
N LEU A 67 -21.32 -2.02 2.24
CA LEU A 67 -22.02 -3.28 2.35
C LEU A 67 -23.34 -3.19 1.56
N ASN A 68 -23.84 -4.32 1.06
CA ASN A 68 -25.14 -4.42 0.35
C ASN A 68 -26.36 -3.94 1.18
N THR A 69 -26.16 -3.47 2.41
CA THR A 69 -27.18 -2.91 3.32
C THR A 69 -27.24 -1.38 3.30
N ASP A 70 -26.35 -0.70 2.57
CA ASP A 70 -26.35 0.75 2.49
C ASP A 70 -27.47 1.24 1.56
N VAL A 71 -28.29 2.18 2.02
CA VAL A 71 -29.63 2.49 1.48
C VAL A 71 -29.57 3.25 0.13
N GLY A 72 -28.37 3.41 -0.44
CA GLY A 72 -28.11 4.14 -1.69
C GLY A 72 -27.82 3.27 -2.91
N PHE A 73 -27.99 1.94 -2.87
CA PHE A 73 -27.78 1.09 -4.06
C PHE A 73 -28.98 1.20 -5.03
N ARG A 74 -29.14 2.37 -5.65
CA ARG A 74 -29.80 2.48 -6.95
C ARG A 74 -28.82 3.09 -7.94
N LYS A 75 -28.67 2.33 -9.01
CA LYS A 75 -27.82 2.53 -10.16
C LYS A 75 -28.23 3.80 -10.91
N GLU A 76 -27.66 4.93 -10.54
CA GLU A 76 -27.58 6.17 -11.34
C GLU A 76 -26.41 7.00 -10.77
N ASP A 77 -25.93 7.99 -11.51
CA ASP A 77 -24.69 8.76 -11.29
C ASP A 77 -23.49 8.26 -12.09
N THR A 78 -23.71 8.20 -13.41
CA THR A 78 -22.67 8.43 -14.42
C THR A 78 -22.94 9.78 -15.07
N GLU A 79 -22.57 10.89 -14.44
CA GLU A 79 -22.53 12.23 -15.07
C GLU A 79 -21.83 13.20 -14.12
N SER A 80 -20.57 13.57 -14.39
CA SER A 80 -20.10 14.65 -15.27
C SER A 80 -20.28 16.05 -14.67
N GLU A 81 -19.14 16.74 -14.63
CA GLU A 81 -18.85 18.11 -14.19
C GLU A 81 -19.92 19.16 -14.52
N GLY A 82 -20.03 20.18 -13.65
CA GLY A 82 -21.02 21.23 -13.74
C GLY A 82 -20.76 22.32 -14.79
N VAL A 83 -21.82 23.06 -15.12
CA VAL A 83 -21.82 24.49 -15.48
C VAL A 83 -23.27 24.96 -15.68
N THR A 84 -23.55 26.15 -15.14
CA THR A 84 -24.83 26.88 -15.25
C THR A 84 -24.99 27.50 -16.63
N SER A 85 -26.19 27.48 -17.22
CA SER A 85 -26.72 28.52 -18.13
C SER A 85 -28.09 28.14 -18.73
N SER A 86 -29.09 28.98 -18.40
CA SER A 86 -30.15 29.57 -19.24
C SER A 86 -31.10 28.74 -20.12
N ASP A 87 -32.39 29.09 -19.96
CA ASP A 87 -33.42 29.35 -20.99
C ASP A 87 -34.48 28.27 -21.34
N ASP A 88 -35.69 28.56 -20.85
CA ASP A 88 -37.04 28.59 -21.46
C ASP A 88 -37.77 27.39 -22.12
N SER A 89 -39.07 27.38 -21.79
CA SER A 89 -40.27 26.97 -22.55
C SER A 89 -40.76 25.51 -22.70
N THR A 90 -41.88 25.30 -21.99
CA THR A 90 -43.25 24.92 -22.45
C THR A 90 -43.56 23.64 -23.26
N GLY A 91 -44.66 22.97 -22.84
CA GLY A 91 -45.56 22.16 -23.68
C GLY A 91 -45.57 20.65 -23.37
N GLU A 92 -46.43 20.16 -22.47
CA GLU A 92 -47.80 19.60 -22.67
C GLU A 92 -47.89 18.11 -23.13
N SER A 93 -48.58 17.33 -22.27
CA SER A 93 -49.57 16.27 -22.55
C SER A 93 -49.18 14.84 -22.97
N ASP A 94 -49.19 13.93 -21.96
CA ASP A 94 -50.05 12.73 -21.72
C ASP A 94 -50.72 11.98 -22.92
N PRO A 95 -51.27 10.73 -22.78
CA PRO A 95 -51.51 9.91 -21.58
C PRO A 95 -51.30 8.36 -21.71
N LYS A 96 -51.28 7.64 -20.57
CA LYS A 96 -52.18 6.48 -20.30
C LYS A 96 -52.04 5.87 -18.89
N THR A 97 -52.89 6.36 -18.00
CA THR A 97 -53.89 5.65 -17.17
C THR A 97 -53.71 4.15 -16.86
N LYS A 98 -53.64 3.81 -15.57
CA LYS A 98 -54.67 3.11 -14.76
C LYS A 98 -54.15 2.94 -13.32
N GLN A 99 -54.63 3.77 -12.38
CA GLN A 99 -55.67 3.44 -11.38
C GLN A 99 -55.11 2.47 -10.31
N SER A 100 -55.01 2.80 -9.02
CA SER A 100 -56.09 3.30 -8.16
C SER A 100 -55.52 3.79 -6.81
N THR A 101 -56.05 4.92 -6.32
CA THR A 101 -56.54 5.18 -4.94
C THR A 101 -55.83 4.50 -3.74
N SER A 102 -55.47 5.15 -2.62
CA SER A 102 -55.70 6.50 -2.12
C SER A 102 -55.05 6.62 -0.73
N THR A 103 -54.35 7.73 -0.51
CA THR A 103 -54.31 8.58 0.70
C THR A 103 -54.06 7.97 2.09
N ASN A 104 -52.88 8.34 2.60
CA ASN A 104 -52.61 9.09 3.85
C ASN A 104 -52.71 8.43 5.25
N ALA A 105 -51.65 8.77 5.98
CA ALA A 105 -51.55 9.07 7.42
C ALA A 105 -51.31 7.90 8.40
N ALA A 106 -50.12 7.92 8.99
CA ALA A 106 -49.65 7.21 10.17
C ALA A 106 -50.41 7.63 11.46
N PRO A 107 -49.97 7.26 12.67
CA PRO A 107 -49.55 5.96 13.22
C PRO A 107 -50.40 5.61 14.47
N LYS A 108 -50.47 4.34 14.92
CA LYS A 108 -50.70 3.99 16.35
C LYS A 108 -50.73 2.47 16.60
N ARG A 109 -49.76 2.06 17.44
CA ARG A 109 -49.88 1.18 18.61
C ARG A 109 -50.33 -0.29 18.46
N SER A 110 -49.71 -1.06 19.36
CA SER A 110 -50.18 -2.30 19.98
C SER A 110 -49.78 -3.58 19.27
N ALA A 111 -48.54 -4.01 19.58
CA ALA A 111 -48.15 -5.40 19.48
C ALA A 111 -49.05 -6.24 20.41
N SER A 112 -49.82 -7.11 19.78
CA SER A 112 -50.64 -8.16 20.38
C SER A 112 -49.76 -9.12 21.19
N ILE A 113 -50.06 -9.27 22.49
CA ILE A 113 -49.62 -10.42 23.30
C ILE A 113 -50.86 -11.28 23.51
N PRO A 114 -50.85 -12.57 23.12
CA PRO A 114 -51.99 -13.44 23.39
C PRO A 114 -51.75 -14.36 24.61
N ILE A 115 -52.87 -14.54 25.31
CA ILE A 115 -53.29 -15.72 26.11
C ILE A 115 -53.00 -15.67 27.62
N SER A 116 -54.07 -15.28 28.31
CA SER A 116 -54.43 -15.57 29.70
C SER A 116 -54.87 -17.02 29.84
N ILE A 117 -54.36 -17.74 30.86
CA ILE A 117 -54.96 -18.97 31.41
C ILE A 117 -54.90 -18.88 32.96
N VAL A 118 -56.09 -18.64 33.54
CA VAL A 118 -56.66 -19.12 34.82
C VAL A 118 -55.86 -19.02 36.14
N GLN A 119 -56.32 -18.05 36.96
CA GLN A 119 -56.50 -17.87 38.42
C GLN A 119 -55.93 -18.82 39.54
N PRO A 120 -55.87 -18.30 40.80
CA PRO A 120 -54.91 -18.65 41.86
C PRO A 120 -55.45 -19.65 42.91
N GLN A 121 -54.55 -20.20 43.74
CA GLN A 121 -54.60 -20.19 45.22
C GLN A 121 -53.60 -21.19 45.84
N THR A 122 -52.87 -20.70 46.85
CA THR A 122 -52.22 -21.39 47.98
C THR A 122 -51.22 -22.54 47.76
N LYS A 123 -49.95 -22.29 48.09
CA LYS A 123 -49.27 -22.87 49.28
C LYS A 123 -47.83 -22.32 49.39
N ARG A 124 -47.46 -21.89 50.59
CA ARG A 124 -46.09 -21.48 50.93
C ARG A 124 -45.17 -22.69 50.89
N THR A 125 -44.17 -22.68 50.01
CA THR A 125 -42.89 -23.38 50.23
C THR A 125 -41.78 -22.65 49.48
N ARG A 126 -40.88 -22.07 50.29
CA ARG A 126 -39.50 -21.64 50.03
C ARG A 126 -39.20 -20.95 48.69
N LYS A 127 -38.92 -19.64 48.80
CA LYS A 127 -37.94 -19.00 47.91
C LYS A 127 -36.58 -19.68 48.20
N ASP A 128 -36.30 -20.80 47.54
CA ASP A 128 -34.92 -21.24 47.38
C ASP A 128 -34.28 -20.25 46.41
N ASP A 129 -33.70 -19.21 47.01
CA ASP A 129 -32.90 -18.22 46.32
C ASP A 129 -31.72 -18.99 45.74
N LEU A 130 -31.75 -19.33 44.45
CA LEU A 130 -30.71 -20.12 43.78
C LEU A 130 -29.31 -19.50 43.94
N SER A 131 -29.26 -18.21 44.25
CA SER A 131 -28.06 -17.44 44.63
C SER A 131 -27.42 -17.88 45.95
N SER A 132 -28.18 -18.52 46.85
CA SER A 132 -27.74 -18.92 48.19
C SER A 132 -27.24 -20.37 48.28
N GLN A 133 -27.28 -21.14 47.18
CA GLN A 133 -26.68 -22.48 47.16
C GLN A 133 -25.14 -22.37 47.09
N PRO A 134 -24.39 -22.85 48.11
CA PRO A 134 -22.94 -22.70 48.19
C PRO A 134 -22.19 -23.28 46.98
N ALA A 135 -22.75 -24.30 46.32
CA ALA A 135 -22.18 -24.90 45.12
C ALA A 135 -22.23 -23.97 43.89
N LEU A 136 -23.34 -23.23 43.71
CA LEU A 136 -23.50 -22.30 42.58
C LEU A 136 -22.63 -21.06 42.75
N VAL A 137 -22.45 -20.59 43.98
CA VAL A 137 -21.52 -19.48 44.30
C VAL A 137 -20.08 -19.87 43.94
N ARG A 138 -19.61 -21.03 44.40
CA ARG A 138 -18.26 -21.53 44.07
C ARG A 138 -18.04 -21.71 42.57
N LEU A 139 -19.05 -22.21 41.85
CA LEU A 139 -18.98 -22.35 40.40
C LEU A 139 -18.85 -20.99 39.72
N LYS A 140 -19.63 -19.99 40.16
CA LYS A 140 -19.56 -18.63 39.61
C LYS A 140 -18.21 -17.98 39.89
N GLU A 141 -17.67 -18.15 41.09
CA GLU A 141 -16.34 -17.69 41.46
C GLU A 141 -15.25 -18.35 40.60
N ALA A 142 -15.33 -19.66 40.38
CA ALA A 142 -14.40 -20.40 39.52
C ALA A 142 -14.50 -19.93 38.05
N GLN A 143 -15.71 -19.68 37.54
CA GLN A 143 -15.90 -19.16 36.19
C GLN A 143 -15.32 -17.75 36.02
N LEU A 144 -15.50 -16.87 37.01
CA LEU A 144 -14.89 -15.54 37.01
C LEU A 144 -13.37 -15.61 37.14
N ALA A 145 -12.83 -16.53 37.93
CA ALA A 145 -11.40 -16.77 38.01
C ALA A 145 -10.84 -17.23 36.66
N GLN A 146 -11.46 -18.23 36.03
CA GLN A 146 -11.07 -18.72 34.70
C GLN A 146 -11.12 -17.60 33.64
N GLN A 147 -12.15 -16.76 33.66
CA GLN A 147 -12.26 -15.63 32.74
C GLN A 147 -11.13 -14.62 32.93
N ARG A 148 -10.77 -14.30 34.18
CA ARG A 148 -9.63 -13.41 34.48
C ARG A 148 -8.30 -14.03 34.02
N ASP A 149 -8.13 -15.34 34.22
CA ASP A 149 -6.91 -16.04 33.82
C ASP A 149 -6.78 -16.09 32.29
N GLN A 150 -7.89 -16.29 31.57
CA GLN A 150 -7.93 -16.19 30.10
C GLN A 150 -7.53 -14.80 29.61
N GLN A 151 -8.10 -13.74 30.19
CA GLN A 151 -7.74 -12.35 29.83
C GLN A 151 -6.27 -12.06 30.11
N ARG A 152 -5.74 -12.54 31.25
CA ARG A 152 -4.32 -12.39 31.58
C ARG A 152 -3.43 -13.12 30.58
N ALA A 153 -3.79 -14.35 30.21
CA ALA A 153 -3.04 -15.13 29.22
C ALA A 153 -3.02 -14.43 27.85
N GLU A 154 -4.16 -13.90 27.41
CA GLU A 154 -4.27 -13.13 26.17
C GLU A 154 -3.37 -11.89 26.18
N LEU A 155 -3.39 -11.12 27.28
CA LEU A 155 -2.51 -9.95 27.42
C LEU A 155 -1.02 -10.32 27.40
N VAL A 156 -0.65 -11.44 28.01
CA VAL A 156 0.74 -11.94 27.99
C VAL A 156 1.16 -12.32 26.57
N LEU A 157 0.30 -13.02 25.83
CA LEU A 157 0.58 -13.37 24.43
C LEU A 157 0.71 -12.12 23.57
N ARG A 158 -0.20 -11.16 23.72
CA ARG A 158 -0.16 -9.89 22.97
C ARG A 158 1.10 -9.08 23.27
N LYS A 159 1.53 -9.04 24.54
CA LYS A 159 2.80 -8.39 24.92
C LYS A 159 4.00 -9.08 24.27
N LYS A 160 4.02 -10.41 24.23
CA LYS A 160 5.08 -11.17 23.57
C LYS A 160 5.10 -10.92 22.06
N GLU A 161 3.93 -10.89 21.41
CA GLU A 161 3.82 -10.60 19.98
C GLU A 161 4.39 -9.22 19.64
N ILE A 162 4.02 -8.18 20.41
CA ILE A 162 4.55 -6.83 20.22
C ILE A 162 6.07 -6.81 20.40
N CYS A 163 6.60 -7.47 21.44
CA CYS A 163 8.04 -7.54 21.68
C CYS A 163 8.79 -8.26 20.55
N LEU A 164 8.21 -9.32 19.97
CA LEU A 164 8.80 -10.00 18.81
C LEU A 164 8.78 -9.10 17.57
N ARG A 165 7.68 -8.39 17.31
CA ARG A 165 7.60 -7.43 16.19
C ARG A 165 8.60 -6.29 16.32
N GLU A 166 8.79 -5.76 17.52
CA GLU A 166 9.78 -4.71 17.79
C GLU A 166 11.20 -5.22 17.49
N LYS A 167 11.55 -6.42 17.96
CA LYS A 167 12.84 -7.05 17.66
C LYS A 167 13.05 -7.34 16.17
N GLU A 168 12.01 -7.80 15.48
CA GLU A 168 12.07 -8.01 14.03
C GLU A 168 12.29 -6.69 13.27
N PHE A 169 11.63 -5.61 13.71
CA PHE A 169 11.82 -4.30 13.13
C PHE A 169 13.25 -3.79 13.36
N ASP A 170 13.77 -3.92 14.58
CA ASP A 170 15.15 -3.55 14.90
C ASP A 170 16.18 -4.36 14.10
N ALA A 171 15.93 -5.67 13.93
CA ALA A 171 16.80 -6.54 13.12
C ALA A 171 16.81 -6.10 11.65
N ARG A 172 15.64 -5.79 11.08
CA ARG A 172 15.52 -5.24 9.71
C ARG A 172 16.22 -3.89 9.58
N GLY A 173 16.08 -3.01 10.58
CA GLY A 173 16.77 -1.72 10.61
C GLY A 173 18.29 -1.90 10.55
N LYS A 174 18.85 -2.75 11.42
CA LYS A 174 20.29 -3.07 11.45
C LYS A 174 20.78 -3.69 10.13
N GLN A 175 19.96 -4.54 9.50
CA GLN A 175 20.30 -5.13 8.21
C GLN A 175 20.39 -4.06 7.13
N LEU A 176 19.40 -3.17 7.02
CA LEU A 176 19.42 -2.05 6.08
C LEU A 176 20.60 -1.12 6.31
N GLU A 177 20.91 -0.77 7.56
CA GLU A 177 22.09 0.03 7.90
C GLU A 177 23.40 -0.64 7.49
N SER A 178 23.49 -1.98 7.62
CA SER A 178 24.66 -2.72 7.16
C SER A 178 24.79 -2.73 5.64
N GLU A 179 23.67 -2.85 4.93
CA GLU A 179 23.62 -2.83 3.47
C GLU A 179 24.00 -1.46 2.92
N VAL A 180 23.43 -0.38 3.47
CA VAL A 180 23.77 1.00 3.13
C VAL A 180 25.25 1.29 3.37
N ARG A 181 25.82 0.80 4.48
CA ARG A 181 27.26 0.95 4.73
C ARG A 181 28.11 0.23 3.67
N LEU A 182 27.72 -0.98 3.27
CA LEU A 182 28.45 -1.74 2.26
C LEU A 182 28.37 -1.05 0.89
N THR A 183 27.20 -0.55 0.49
CA THR A 183 27.03 0.15 -0.78
C THR A 183 27.80 1.46 -0.82
N ASN A 184 27.77 2.23 0.27
CA ASN A 184 28.56 3.46 0.38
C ASN A 184 30.06 3.19 0.29
N ALA A 185 30.58 2.18 0.99
CA ALA A 185 31.99 1.79 0.91
C ALA A 185 32.40 1.41 -0.53
N ARG A 186 31.52 0.70 -1.25
CA ARG A 186 31.76 0.34 -2.66
C ARG A 186 31.77 1.57 -3.59
N ILE A 187 30.88 2.53 -3.35
CA ILE A 187 30.86 3.79 -4.11
C ILE A 187 32.13 4.59 -3.84
N GLU A 188 32.55 4.70 -2.58
CA GLU A 188 33.78 5.38 -2.17
C GLU A 188 35.01 4.75 -2.82
N GLU A 189 35.11 3.41 -2.83
CA GLU A 189 36.19 2.70 -3.49
C GLU A 189 36.22 2.99 -5.00
N SER A 190 35.07 2.90 -5.67
CA SER A 190 34.96 3.22 -7.09
C SER A 190 35.34 4.66 -7.39
N ASN A 191 34.94 5.60 -6.54
CA ASN A 191 35.29 7.01 -6.68
C ASN A 191 36.79 7.25 -6.49
N ALA A 192 37.41 6.59 -5.50
CA ALA A 192 38.85 6.68 -5.27
C ALA A 192 39.65 6.11 -6.46
N GLN A 193 39.21 4.98 -7.03
CA GLN A 193 39.82 4.41 -8.23
C GLN A 193 39.69 5.36 -9.45
N ALA A 194 38.51 5.96 -9.65
CA ALA A 194 38.29 6.92 -10.72
C ALA A 194 39.17 8.17 -10.56
N MET A 195 39.31 8.69 -9.34
CA MET A 195 40.20 9.82 -9.03
C MET A 195 41.66 9.47 -9.33
N LYS A 196 42.13 8.30 -8.89
CA LYS A 196 43.49 7.83 -9.18
C LYS A 196 43.76 7.76 -10.68
N LEU A 197 42.86 7.16 -11.46
CA LEU A 197 43.00 7.07 -12.92
C LEU A 197 43.01 8.46 -13.58
N LYS A 198 42.20 9.39 -13.07
CA LYS A 198 42.18 10.77 -13.55
C LYS A 198 43.50 11.47 -13.29
N GLU A 199 44.04 11.34 -12.07
CA GLU A 199 45.34 11.90 -11.69
C GLU A 199 46.49 11.30 -12.51
N GLU A 200 46.49 9.98 -12.74
CA GLU A 200 47.46 9.32 -13.62
C GLU A 200 47.36 9.86 -15.06
N ALA A 201 46.14 10.01 -15.59
CA ALA A 201 45.93 10.57 -16.92
C ALA A 201 46.40 12.03 -17.02
N ASP A 202 46.13 12.84 -15.99
CA ASP A 202 46.63 14.21 -15.89
C ASP A 202 48.16 14.27 -15.80
N HIS A 203 48.75 13.38 -15.01
CA HIS A 203 50.20 13.25 -14.93
C HIS A 203 50.82 12.95 -16.29
N TRP A 204 50.28 11.96 -17.02
CA TRP A 204 50.75 11.63 -18.36
C TRP A 204 50.55 12.77 -19.37
N ARG A 205 49.41 13.48 -19.30
CA ARG A 205 49.16 14.69 -20.11
C ARG A 205 50.22 15.75 -19.86
N GLN A 206 50.52 16.04 -18.59
CA GLN A 206 51.53 17.02 -18.20
C GLN A 206 52.94 16.59 -18.64
N GLN A 207 53.32 15.33 -18.43
CA GLN A 207 54.61 14.80 -18.88
C GLN A 207 54.77 14.92 -20.39
N ARG A 208 53.72 14.57 -21.16
CA ARG A 208 53.72 14.73 -22.62
C ARG A 208 53.89 16.20 -23.02
N LYS A 209 53.20 17.13 -22.35
CA LYS A 209 53.33 18.57 -22.59
C LYS A 209 54.74 19.08 -22.29
N ILE A 210 55.34 18.65 -21.17
CA ILE A 210 56.71 19.02 -20.81
C ILE A 210 57.71 18.50 -21.85
N ALA A 211 57.56 17.24 -22.28
CA ALA A 211 58.41 16.66 -23.31
C ALA A 211 58.31 17.44 -24.63
N LEU A 212 57.09 17.78 -25.07
CA LEU A 212 56.87 18.60 -26.27
C LEU A 212 57.52 19.98 -26.15
N LEU A 213 57.37 20.65 -25.00
CA LEU A 213 57.98 21.98 -24.78
C LEU A 213 59.51 21.93 -24.78
N ARG A 214 60.10 20.85 -24.23
CA ARG A 214 61.55 20.64 -24.27
C ARG A 214 62.06 20.45 -25.71
N GLU A 215 61.38 19.64 -26.51
CA GLU A 215 61.75 19.45 -27.93
C GLU A 215 61.58 20.74 -28.74
N ARG A 216 60.47 21.46 -28.55
CA ARG A 216 60.26 22.77 -29.21
C ARG A 216 61.38 23.76 -28.88
N LYS A 217 61.79 23.82 -27.60
CA LYS A 217 62.93 24.65 -27.19
C LYS A 217 64.22 24.21 -27.89
N LYS A 218 64.48 22.92 -27.97
CA LYS A 218 65.67 22.38 -28.64
C LYS A 218 65.71 22.78 -30.12
N LEU A 219 64.59 22.69 -30.83
CA LEU A 219 64.49 23.10 -32.24
C LEU A 219 64.69 24.62 -32.43
N LEU A 220 64.19 25.43 -31.49
CA LEU A 220 64.47 26.88 -31.47
C LEU A 220 65.96 27.16 -31.28
N ASP A 221 66.61 26.44 -30.34
CA ASP A 221 68.05 26.58 -30.07
C ASP A 221 68.89 26.12 -31.29
N GLU A 222 68.38 25.21 -32.13
CA GLU A 222 68.97 24.77 -33.41
C GLU A 222 68.71 25.74 -34.58
N GLY A 223 67.95 26.82 -34.36
CA GLY A 223 67.71 27.89 -35.34
C GLY A 223 66.51 27.69 -36.28
N ILE A 224 65.62 26.74 -35.98
CA ILE A 224 64.39 26.51 -36.76
C ILE A 224 63.36 27.60 -36.44
N SER A 225 62.62 28.06 -37.45
CA SER A 225 61.61 29.12 -37.28
C SER A 225 60.42 28.65 -36.43
N MET A 226 59.77 29.60 -35.74
CA MET A 226 58.66 29.28 -34.85
C MET A 226 57.46 28.69 -35.64
N GLU A 227 57.25 29.16 -36.87
CA GLU A 227 56.19 28.72 -37.77
C GLU A 227 56.37 27.25 -38.19
N GLU A 228 57.59 26.82 -38.48
CA GLU A 228 57.90 25.42 -38.81
C GLU A 228 57.73 24.51 -37.59
N ILE A 229 58.13 24.98 -36.41
CA ILE A 229 57.97 24.23 -35.15
C ILE A 229 56.48 24.09 -34.77
N ASP A 230 55.65 25.10 -35.02
CA ASP A 230 54.20 25.03 -34.79
C ASP A 230 53.50 24.05 -35.73
N LEU A 231 53.99 23.91 -36.97
CA LEU A 231 53.51 22.91 -37.91
C LEU A 231 53.91 21.48 -37.50
N LEU A 232 55.15 21.29 -37.01
CA LEU A 232 55.69 19.97 -36.66
C LEU A 232 55.30 19.47 -35.27
N LEU A 233 55.20 20.38 -34.28
CA LEU A 233 54.93 20.07 -32.87
C LEU A 233 53.81 20.95 -32.31
N PRO A 234 52.56 20.79 -32.79
CA PRO A 234 51.45 21.65 -32.40
C PRO A 234 51.11 21.51 -30.91
N LEU A 235 50.86 22.65 -30.26
CA LEU A 235 50.33 22.69 -28.90
C LEU A 235 48.81 22.58 -28.95
N LEU A 236 48.25 21.52 -28.34
CA LEU A 236 46.82 21.21 -28.31
C LEU A 236 45.93 22.29 -27.64
N SER A 237 46.49 23.40 -27.17
CA SER A 237 45.76 24.54 -26.57
C SER A 237 44.73 25.21 -27.48
N HIS A 238 44.70 24.90 -28.78
CA HIS A 238 43.73 25.45 -29.73
C HIS A 238 42.47 24.60 -29.95
N LEU A 239 42.36 23.41 -29.32
CA LEU A 239 41.26 22.46 -29.57
C LEU A 239 40.26 22.31 -28.42
N GLU A 240 40.45 23.00 -27.28
CA GLU A 240 39.54 22.90 -26.12
C GLU A 240 38.37 23.91 -26.15
N HIS A 241 38.18 24.69 -27.23
CA HIS A 241 37.07 25.67 -27.36
C HIS A 241 35.84 25.16 -28.14
N VAL A 242 35.74 23.86 -28.41
CA VAL A 242 34.55 23.26 -29.02
C VAL A 242 34.18 22.01 -28.23
N GLY A 243 33.28 22.17 -27.27
CA GLY A 243 32.72 21.10 -26.45
C GLY A 243 31.70 21.64 -25.45
#